data_AF-A0A328U693-F1
#
_entry.id   AF-A0A328U693-F1
#
_cell.length_a   1.000
_cell.length_b   1.000
_cell.length_c   1.000
_cell.angle_alpha   90.00
_cell.angle_beta   90.00
_cell.angle_gamma   90.00
#
_symmetry.space_group_name_H-M   'P 1'
#
loop_
_entity.id
_entity.type
_entity.pdbx_description
1 polymer ?
#
loop_
_entity_poly.entity_id
_entity_poly.type
_entity_poly.pdbx_seq_one_letter_code
_entity_poly.pdbx_strand_id
1 'polypeptide(L)' 'MVVSVRKWLRRIFFVLLLSFFTITMYGGCRFIAVWIAPENPYRVPQGQALKVFKTEPFQSDSGSIYDRLKLFYWYGE' A
#
# COMPACT_ATOMS: atom_id res chain seq x y z
N MET A 1 5.39 -36.00 -32.37
CA MET A 1 5.12 -34.77 -31.58
C MET A 1 5.78 -33.58 -32.28
N VAL A 2 5.07 -32.90 -33.18
CA VAL A 2 5.56 -31.63 -33.73
C VAL A 2 5.20 -30.56 -32.72
N VAL A 3 6.15 -30.24 -31.84
CA VAL A 3 6.00 -29.15 -30.87
C VAL A 3 5.64 -27.91 -31.68
N SER A 4 4.49 -27.32 -31.39
CA SER A 4 4.01 -26.12 -32.08
C SER A 4 4.84 -24.94 -31.58
N VAL A 5 6.10 -24.85 -32.05
CA VAL A 5 7.10 -23.85 -31.66
C VAL A 5 6.50 -22.44 -31.75
N ARG A 6 5.69 -22.19 -32.78
CA ARG A 6 4.99 -20.92 -32.99
C ARG A 6 3.94 -20.58 -31.91
N LYS A 7 3.27 -21.59 -31.34
CA LYS A 7 2.33 -21.40 -30.21
C LYS A 7 3.10 -21.12 -28.91
N TRP A 8 4.20 -21.82 -28.68
CA TRP A 8 5.04 -21.61 -27.51
C TRP A 8 5.74 -20.24 -27.54
N LEU A 9 6.25 -19.82 -28.70
CA LEU A 9 6.87 -18.49 -28.87
C LEU A 9 5.88 -17.37 -28.53
N ARG A 10 4.62 -17.49 -28.95
CA ARG A 10 3.56 -16.52 -28.64
C ARG A 10 3.25 -16.48 -27.14
N ARG A 11 3.27 -17.62 -26.46
CA ARG A 11 3.07 -17.67 -25.00
C ARG A 11 4.25 -17.06 -24.25
N ILE A 12 5.48 -17.34 -24.66
CA ILE A 12 6.67 -16.73 -24.05
C ILE A 12 6.64 -15.21 -24.25
N PHE A 13 6.32 -14.74 -25.45
CA PHE A 13 6.20 -13.30 -25.71
C PHE A 13 5.13 -12.64 -24.83
N PHE A 14 3.98 -13.30 -24.66
CA PHE A 14 2.94 -12.81 -23.76
C PHE A 14 3.41 -12.77 -22.30
N VAL A 15 4.09 -13.81 -21.82
CA VAL A 15 4.63 -13.85 -20.45
C VAL A 15 5.68 -12.76 -20.25
N LEU A 16 6.56 -12.53 -21.24
CA LEU A 16 7.54 -11.45 -21.20
C LEU A 16 6.88 -10.08 -21.16
N LEU A 17 5.86 -9.84 -22.00
CA LEU A 17 5.11 -8.59 -22.01
C LEU A 17 4.41 -8.35 -20.66
N LEU A 18 3.74 -9.38 -20.13
CA LEU A 18 3.09 -9.32 -18.83
C LEU A 18 4.10 -8.98 -17.73
N SER A 19 5.24 -9.67 -17.71
CA SER A 19 6.29 -9.48 -16.71
C SER A 19 6.88 -8.07 -16.79
N PHE A 20 7.13 -7.56 -18.00
CA PHE A 20 7.56 -6.18 -18.23
C PHE A 20 6.54 -5.17 -17.66
N PHE A 21 5.25 -5.39 -17.91
CA PHE A 21 4.19 -4.53 -17.41
C PHE A 21 4.10 -4.59 -15.87
N THR A 22 4.19 -5.77 -15.28
CA THR A 22 4.19 -5.96 -13.83
C THR A 22 5.36 -5.25 -13.16
N ILE A 23 6.58 -5.38 -13.71
CA ILE A 23 7.78 -4.71 -13.18
C ILE A 23 7.62 -3.19 -13.29
N THR A 24 7.11 -2.70 -14.41
CA THR A 24 6.87 -1.26 -14.62
C THR A 24 5.85 -0.72 -13.62
N MET A 25 4.75 -1.44 -13.41
CA MET A 25 3.70 -1.05 -12.46
C MET A 25 4.22 -1.04 -11.02
N TYR A 26 4.91 -2.11 -10.61
CA TYR A 26 5.49 -2.22 -9.27
C TYR A 26 6.58 -1.17 -9.04
N GLY A 27 7.46 -0.96 -10.01
CA GLY A 27 8.49 0.08 -9.98
C GLY A 27 7.90 1.47 -9.89
N GLY A 28 6.83 1.76 -10.65
CA GLY A 28 6.11 3.03 -10.59
C GLY A 28 5.47 3.27 -9.23
N CYS A 29 4.77 2.28 -8.68
CA CYS A 29 4.21 2.36 -7.33
C CYS A 29 5.31 2.58 -6.27
N ARG A 30 6.45 1.89 -6.39
CA ARG A 30 7.59 2.08 -5.48
C ARG A 30 8.18 3.48 -5.60
N PHE A 31 8.31 4.02 -6.81
CA PHE A 31 8.81 5.37 -7.05
C PHE A 31 7.90 6.41 -6.40
N ILE A 32 6.58 6.27 -6.59
CA ILE A 32 5.57 7.12 -5.95
C ILE A 32 5.64 6.97 -4.42
N ALA A 33 5.77 5.75 -3.90
CA ALA A 33 5.88 5.51 -2.47
C ALA A 33 7.12 6.17 -1.86
N VAL A 34 8.27 6.11 -2.54
CA VAL A 34 9.50 6.81 -2.10
C VAL A 34 9.32 8.33 -2.17
N TRP A 35 8.59 8.83 -3.17
CA TRP A 35 8.34 10.26 -3.33
C TRP A 35 7.39 10.82 -2.26
N ILE A 36 6.42 10.02 -1.81
CA ILE A 36 5.46 10.40 -0.76
C ILE A 36 5.98 10.07 0.65
N ALA A 37 6.89 9.09 0.77
CA ALA A 37 7.42 8.68 2.06
C ALA A 37 8.12 9.86 2.74
N PRO A 38 7.76 10.18 4.00
CA PRO A 38 8.47 11.21 4.74
C PRO A 38 9.94 10.80 4.88
N GLU A 39 10.87 11.70 4.53
CA GLU A 39 12.33 11.45 4.56
C GLU A 39 12.84 10.99 5.93
N ASN A 40 12.04 11.14 6.98
CA ASN A 40 12.48 10.92 8.35
C ASN A 40 11.30 10.45 9.24
N PRO A 41 10.86 9.17 9.12
CA PRO A 41 9.71 8.65 9.86
C PRO A 41 9.90 8.62 11.39
N TYR A 42 11.14 8.78 11.87
CA TYR A 42 11.49 8.83 13.29
C TYR A 42 12.08 10.18 13.73
N ARG A 43 12.00 11.22 12.89
CA ARG A 43 12.47 12.55 13.32
C ARG A 43 11.58 13.05 14.44
N VAL A 44 12.23 13.43 15.54
CA VAL A 44 11.56 14.06 16.68
C VAL A 44 10.81 15.29 16.16
N PRO A 45 9.48 15.38 16.36
CA PRO A 45 8.69 16.48 15.84
C PRO A 45 9.26 17.81 16.35
N GLN A 46 9.63 18.70 15.44
CA GLN A 46 10.07 20.04 15.80
C GLN A 46 8.83 20.91 16.05
N GLY A 47 8.51 21.08 17.32
CA GLY A 47 7.39 21.86 17.81
C GLY A 47 6.98 21.34 19.20
N GLN A 48 6.35 22.19 20.03
CA GLN A 48 5.79 21.81 21.33
C GLN A 48 4.53 20.93 21.19
N ALA A 49 4.52 19.99 20.25
CA ALA A 49 3.48 19.00 20.12
C ALA A 49 3.70 17.91 21.19
N LEU A 50 3.28 18.20 22.41
CA LEU A 50 3.10 17.18 23.44
C LEU A 50 2.05 16.18 22.94
N LYS A 51 2.41 14.89 22.91
CA LYS A 51 1.46 13.80 22.68
C LYS A 51 0.51 13.75 23.88
N VAL A 52 -0.56 14.54 23.84
CA VAL A 52 -1.59 14.55 24.87
C VAL A 52 -2.42 13.29 24.69
N PHE A 53 -2.12 12.27 25.50
CA PHE A 53 -3.01 11.13 25.67
C PHE A 53 -4.24 11.61 26.44
N LYS A 54 -5.30 11.98 25.72
CA LYS A 54 -6.61 12.17 26.33
C LYS A 54 -7.13 10.77 26.67
N THR A 55 -6.99 10.38 27.93
CA THR A 55 -7.74 9.23 28.46
C THR A 55 -9.20 9.68 28.51
N GLU A 56 -9.90 9.52 27.39
CA GLU A 56 -11.36 9.54 27.40
C GLU A 56 -11.77 8.44 28.40
N PRO A 57 -12.57 8.75 29.44
CA PRO A 57 -13.17 7.69 30.24
C PRO A 57 -13.91 6.79 29.26
N PHE A 58 -13.79 5.48 29.46
CA PHE A 58 -14.39 4.41 28.65
C PHE A 58 -15.90 4.67 28.47
N GLN A 59 -16.28 5.58 27.58
CA GLN A 59 -17.62 5.77 27.10
C GLN A 59 -17.79 4.62 26.14
N SER A 60 -18.45 3.57 26.64
CA SER A 60 -19.00 2.47 25.89
C SER A 60 -19.26 2.90 24.45
N ASP A 61 -18.51 2.30 23.52
CA ASP A 61 -18.63 2.48 22.07
C ASP A 61 -20.10 2.45 21.65
N SER A 62 -20.73 3.63 21.61
CA SER A 62 -22.01 3.85 20.93
C SER A 62 -21.76 4.30 19.48
N GLY A 63 -20.51 4.18 19.00
CA GLY A 63 -20.15 4.29 17.60
C GLY A 63 -20.53 2.99 16.88
N SER A 64 -21.37 3.11 15.85
CA SER A 64 -21.75 1.98 15.01
C SER A 64 -20.50 1.25 14.51
N ILE A 65 -20.55 -0.08 14.37
CA ILE A 65 -19.48 -0.92 13.80
C ILE A 65 -18.95 -0.34 12.46
N TYR A 66 -19.80 0.40 11.74
CA TYR A 66 -19.45 1.14 10.54
C TYR A 66 -18.33 2.18 10.73
N ASP A 67 -18.34 2.94 11.83
CA ASP A 67 -17.32 3.96 12.11
C ASP A 67 -15.96 3.31 12.38
N ARG A 68 -15.97 2.15 13.03
CA ARG A 68 -14.77 1.33 13.24
C ARG A 68 -14.24 0.74 11.94
N LEU A 69 -15.13 0.27 11.06
CA LEU A 69 -14.75 -0.22 9.72
C LEU A 69 -14.14 0.91 8.87
N LYS A 70 -14.69 2.12 8.96
CA LYS A 70 -14.20 3.29 8.25
C LYS A 70 -12.81 3.69 8.74
N LEU A 71 -12.59 3.70 10.05
CA LEU A 71 -11.27 3.96 10.63
C LEU A 71 -10.23 2.92 10.21
N PHE A 72 -10.58 1.63 10.22
CA PHE A 72 -9.71 0.56 9.74
C PHE A 72 -9.31 0.77 8.27
N TYR A 73 -10.28 1.09 7.40
CA TYR A 73 -9.98 1.32 5.98
C TYR A 73 -9.18 2.60 5.71
N TRP A 74 -9.26 3.62 6.56
CA TRP A 74 -8.57 4.89 6.38
C TRP A 74 -7.17 4.95 7.00
N TYR A 75 -7.03 4.47 8.24
CA TYR A 75 -5.78 4.57 9.00
C TYR A 75 -4.95 3.28 8.95
N GLY A 76 -5.56 2.15 8.60
CA GLY A 76 -4.85 0.89 8.41
C GLY A 76 -4.24 0.32 9.70
N GLU A 77 -4.93 0.44 10.83
CA GLU A 77 -4.57 -0.31 12.05
C GLU A 77 -4.61 -1.83 11.82
#